data_AF-A0A7Z1R281-F1
#
_entry.id   AF-A0A7Z1R281-F1
#
_cell.length_a   1.000
_cell.length_b   1.000
_cell.length_c   1.000
_cell.angle_alpha   90.00
_cell.angle_beta   90.00
_cell.angle_gamma   90.00
#
_symmetry.space_group_name_H-M   'P 1'
#
loop_
_entity.id
_entity.type
_entity.pdbx_description
1 polymer ?
#
loop_
_entity_poly.entity_id
_entity_poly.type
_entity_poly.pdbx_seq_one_letter_code
_entity_poly.pdbx_strand_id
1 'polypeptide(L)'
;MSALSVHSPTVKALLAPWSGPFGGTPPFDRATPSAIERAYEIAIERKRAEVRAIAANPAPPDFANTIQALEDAGQELRRVDCLFRVLAKTMSSG
;
A
#
# COMPACT_ATOMS: atom_id res chain seq x y z
N MET A 1 20.24 -8.95 10.47
CA MET A 1 19.49 -9.28 9.24
C MET A 1 18.46 -10.38 9.54
N SER A 2 17.28 -10.04 10.06
CA SER A 2 16.23 -11.06 10.30
C SER A 2 15.22 -11.08 9.16
N ALA A 3 15.27 -12.17 8.39
CA ALA A 3 14.38 -12.49 7.28
C ALA A 3 12.93 -12.88 7.72
N LEU A 4 12.45 -12.40 8.87
CA LEU A 4 11.12 -12.73 9.42
C LEU A 4 10.02 -11.70 9.10
N SER A 5 10.34 -10.55 8.48
CA SER A 5 9.43 -9.39 8.47
C SER A 5 8.52 -9.24 7.23
N VAL A 6 8.46 -10.22 6.32
CA VAL A 6 7.53 -10.18 5.17
C VAL A 6 6.29 -11.07 5.39
N HIS A 7 6.33 -11.96 6.40
CA HIS A 7 5.28 -12.96 6.66
C HIS A 7 4.38 -12.60 7.86
N SER A 8 4.46 -11.37 8.37
CA SER A 8 3.59 -10.95 9.47
C SER A 8 2.12 -10.85 8.99
N PRO A 9 1.17 -11.56 9.63
CA PRO A 9 -0.25 -11.48 9.28
C PRO A 9 -0.82 -10.06 9.37
N THR A 10 -0.31 -9.22 10.28
CA THR A 10 -0.75 -7.82 10.42
C THR A 10 -0.30 -7.00 9.22
N VAL A 11 0.99 -7.07 8.86
CA VAL A 11 1.54 -6.36 7.68
C VAL A 11 0.82 -6.78 6.40
N LYS A 12 0.58 -8.08 6.21
CA LYS A 12 -0.17 -8.60 5.06
C LYS A 12 -1.58 -8.01 4.99
N ALA A 13 -2.25 -7.86 6.13
CA ALA A 13 -3.58 -7.29 6.20
C ALA A 13 -3.61 -5.80 5.80
N LEU A 14 -2.58 -5.01 6.15
CA LEU A 14 -2.54 -3.59 5.81
C LEU A 14 -2.32 -3.34 4.30
N LEU A 15 -1.68 -4.29 3.61
CA LEU A 15 -1.40 -4.21 2.17
C LEU A 15 -2.57 -4.74 1.31
N ALA A 16 -3.33 -5.70 1.84
CA ALA A 16 -4.41 -6.37 1.13
C ALA A 16 -5.58 -5.41 0.79
N PRO A 17 -6.34 -5.68 -0.28
CA PRO A 17 -7.64 -5.03 -0.50
C PRO A 17 -8.55 -5.19 0.72
N TRP A 18 -9.31 -4.14 1.02
CA TRP A 18 -10.29 -4.20 2.09
C TRP A 18 -11.49 -5.05 1.66
N SER A 19 -12.17 -5.62 2.64
CA SER A 19 -13.33 -6.48 2.42
C SER A 19 -14.57 -5.88 3.05
N GLY A 20 -15.74 -6.16 2.46
CA GLY A 20 -17.03 -5.65 2.88
C GLY A 20 -17.72 -4.74 1.83
N PRO A 21 -18.93 -4.25 2.13
CA PRO A 21 -19.69 -3.37 1.24
C PRO A 21 -18.93 -2.08 0.88
N PHE A 22 -19.27 -1.48 -0.27
CA PHE A 22 -18.74 -0.18 -0.73
C PHE A 22 -17.21 -0.08 -0.85
N GLY A 23 -16.52 -1.20 -1.10
CA GLY A 23 -15.05 -1.25 -1.19
C GLY A 23 -14.36 -1.63 0.11
N GLY A 24 -15.11 -1.94 1.17
CA GLY A 24 -14.63 -2.54 2.40
C GLY A 24 -14.18 -1.57 3.49
N THR A 25 -13.90 -2.10 4.67
CA THR A 25 -13.46 -1.32 5.84
C THR A 25 -11.97 -1.56 6.14
N PRO A 26 -11.19 -0.52 6.47
CA PRO A 26 -9.78 -0.70 6.80
C PRO A 26 -9.59 -1.59 8.05
N PRO A 27 -8.54 -2.44 8.09
CA PRO A 27 -8.27 -3.33 9.23
C PRO A 27 -7.58 -2.57 10.38
N PHE A 28 -8.29 -1.63 11.01
CA PHE A 28 -7.74 -0.80 12.10
C PHE A 28 -7.27 -1.62 13.30
N ASP A 29 -7.88 -2.78 13.56
CA ASP A 29 -7.50 -3.73 14.60
C ASP A 29 -6.07 -4.28 14.44
N ARG A 30 -5.50 -4.19 13.22
CA ARG A 30 -4.17 -4.71 12.88
C ARG A 30 -3.13 -3.62 12.64
N ALA A 31 -3.54 -2.35 12.67
CA ALA A 31 -2.72 -1.22 12.28
C ALA A 31 -1.89 -0.67 13.46
N THR A 32 -0.92 -1.46 13.92
CA THR A 32 0.07 -0.99 14.92
C THR A 32 1.13 -0.10 14.26
N PRO A 33 1.81 0.80 15.01
CA PRO A 33 2.89 1.62 14.44
C PRO A 33 3.97 0.81 13.70
N SER A 34 4.41 -0.32 14.29
CA SER A 34 5.40 -1.20 13.68
C SER A 34 4.90 -1.90 12.41
N ALA A 35 3.61 -2.29 12.37
CA ALA A 35 3.02 -2.87 11.18
C ALA A 35 2.88 -1.83 10.05
N ILE A 36 2.53 -0.59 10.39
CA ILE A 36 2.44 0.53 9.44
C ILE A 36 3.80 0.88 8.85
N GLU A 37 4.83 1.04 9.68
CA GLU A 37 6.20 1.31 9.23
C GLU A 37 6.66 0.25 8.23
N ARG A 38 6.51 -1.03 8.60
CA ARG A 38 6.90 -2.12 7.73
C ARG A 38 6.07 -2.21 6.44
N ALA A 39 4.77 -1.93 6.52
CA ALA A 39 3.90 -1.91 5.35
C ALA A 39 4.26 -0.77 4.40
N TYR A 40 4.64 0.41 4.91
CA TYR A 40 5.14 1.51 4.08
C TYR A 40 6.38 1.13 3.30
N GLU A 41 7.39 0.53 3.94
CA GLU A 41 8.61 0.08 3.27
C GLU A 41 8.30 -0.86 2.09
N ILE A 42 7.43 -1.85 2.32
CA ILE A 42 7.02 -2.80 1.30
C ILE A 42 6.23 -2.12 0.17
N ALA A 43 5.25 -1.28 0.52
CA ALA A 43 4.38 -0.63 -0.45
C ALA A 43 5.12 0.40 -1.31
N ILE A 44 6.10 1.11 -0.76
CA ILE A 44 6.96 2.03 -1.51
C ILE A 44 7.78 1.25 -2.53
N GLU A 45 8.40 0.13 -2.14
CA GLU A 45 9.21 -0.65 -3.07
C GLU A 45 8.35 -1.29 -4.17
N ARG A 46 7.14 -1.76 -3.84
CA ARG A 46 6.18 -2.28 -4.82
C ARG A 46 5.70 -1.21 -5.79
N LYS A 47 5.33 -0.02 -5.31
CA LYS A 47 5.00 1.11 -6.19
C LYS A 47 6.15 1.48 -7.12
N ARG A 48 7.39 1.50 -6.62
CA ARG A 48 8.57 1.74 -7.47
C ARG A 48 8.73 0.65 -8.52
N ALA A 49 8.51 -0.62 -8.18
CA ALA A 49 8.56 -1.72 -9.13
C ALA A 49 7.47 -1.61 -10.20
N GLU A 50 6.24 -1.27 -9.82
CA GLU A 50 5.12 -1.01 -10.74
C GLU A 50 5.45 0.13 -11.72
N VAL A 51 5.93 1.26 -11.22
CA VAL A 51 6.33 2.42 -12.05
C VAL A 51 7.49 2.06 -12.98
N ARG A 52 8.49 1.29 -12.51
CA ARG A 52 9.59 0.81 -13.37
C ARG A 52 9.07 -0.11 -14.48
N ALA A 53 8.11 -0.98 -14.18
CA ALA A 53 7.51 -1.86 -15.19
C ALA A 53 6.73 -1.07 -16.25
N ILE A 54 5.98 -0.04 -15.83
CA ILE A 54 5.29 0.88 -16.75
C ILE A 54 6.31 1.60 -17.64
N ALA A 55 7.36 2.17 -17.06
CA ALA A 55 8.39 2.89 -17.79
C ALA A 55 9.21 2.01 -18.74
N ALA A 56 9.33 0.71 -18.44
CA ALA A 56 10.06 -0.27 -19.25
C ALA A 56 9.18 -1.00 -20.28
N ASN A 57 7.89 -0.65 -20.40
CA ASN A 57 6.98 -1.30 -21.34
C ASN A 57 7.44 -1.04 -22.80
N PRO A 58 7.73 -2.10 -23.60
CA PRO A 58 8.25 -1.93 -24.96
C PRO A 58 7.19 -1.57 -26.00
N ALA A 59 5.89 -1.65 -25.66
CA ALA A 59 4.82 -1.25 -26.57
C ALA A 59 4.84 0.28 -26.82
N PRO A 60 4.40 0.77 -27.99
CA PRO A 60 4.19 2.20 -28.19
C PRO A 60 3.29 2.78 -27.07
N PRO A 61 3.64 3.95 -26.49
CA PRO A 61 2.91 4.50 -25.37
C PRO A 61 1.49 4.90 -25.80
N ASP A 62 0.52 4.52 -24.98
CA ASP A 62 -0.88 4.89 -25.09
C ASP A 62 -1.45 5.26 -23.72
N PHE A 63 -2.73 5.67 -23.69
CA PHE A 63 -3.37 6.07 -22.44
C PHE A 63 -3.41 4.94 -21.40
N ALA A 64 -3.69 3.71 -21.84
CA ALA A 64 -3.88 2.57 -20.94
C ALA A 64 -2.55 2.14 -20.32
N ASN A 65 -1.51 2.04 -21.14
CA ASN A 65 -0.21 1.52 -20.74
C ASN A 65 0.68 2.54 -20.02
N THR A 66 0.33 3.83 -20.09
CA THR A 66 1.05 4.90 -19.39
C THR A 66 0.19 5.57 -18.33
N ILE A 67 -0.87 6.29 -18.70
CA ILE A 67 -1.62 7.15 -17.77
C ILE A 67 -2.48 6.31 -16.83
N GLN A 68 -3.32 5.43 -17.37
CA GLN A 68 -4.16 4.55 -16.54
C GLN A 68 -3.30 3.66 -15.65
N ALA A 69 -2.23 3.07 -16.18
CA ALA A 69 -1.32 2.26 -15.39
C ALA A 69 -0.64 3.05 -14.25
N LEU A 70 -0.27 4.32 -14.46
CA LEU A 70 0.29 5.18 -13.41
C LEU A 70 -0.73 5.55 -12.34
N GLU A 71 -1.99 5.79 -12.73
CA GLU A 71 -3.09 6.02 -11.78
C GLU A 71 -3.37 4.77 -10.94
N ASP A 72 -3.37 3.60 -11.58
CA ASP A 72 -3.58 2.31 -10.93
C ASP A 72 -2.40 1.93 -10.02
N ALA A 73 -1.17 2.35 -10.33
CA ALA A 73 0.00 2.06 -9.51
C ALA A 73 -0.10 2.63 -8.09
N GLY A 74 0.41 1.87 -7.11
CA GLY A 74 0.52 2.27 -5.71
C GLY A 74 -0.73 2.05 -4.88
N GLN A 75 -1.66 1.17 -5.27
CA GLN A 75 -2.86 0.87 -4.47
C GLN A 75 -2.53 0.46 -3.03
N GLU A 76 -1.51 -0.38 -2.85
CA GLU A 76 -1.09 -0.82 -1.51
C GLU A 76 -0.60 0.37 -0.68
N LEU A 77 0.19 1.27 -1.27
CA LEU A 77 0.69 2.46 -0.59
C LEU A 77 -0.45 3.38 -0.18
N ARG A 78 -1.47 3.55 -1.03
CA ARG A 78 -2.68 4.32 -0.71
C ARG A 78 -3.43 3.75 0.49
N ARG A 79 -3.54 2.41 0.62
CA ARG A 79 -4.19 1.76 1.77
C ARG A 79 -3.43 2.00 3.07
N VAL A 80 -2.11 1.84 3.04
CA VAL A 80 -1.25 2.08 4.21
C VAL A 80 -1.31 3.56 4.63
N ASP A 81 -1.28 4.48 3.66
CA ASP A 81 -1.38 5.92 3.92
C ASP A 81 -2.72 6.33 4.53
N CYS A 82 -3.82 5.73 4.07
CA CYS A 82 -5.14 5.95 4.65
C CYS A 82 -5.18 5.54 6.14
N LEU A 83 -4.68 4.33 6.46
CA LEU A 83 -4.62 3.83 7.84
C LEU A 83 -3.79 4.76 8.73
N PHE A 84 -2.58 5.11 8.28
CA PHE A 84 -1.68 5.99 9.03
C PHE A 84 -2.32 7.35 9.31
N ARG A 85 -2.90 8.01 8.29
CA ARG A 85 -3.50 9.34 8.45
C ARG A 85 -4.67 9.36 9.41
N VAL A 86 -5.48 8.31 9.46
CA VAL A 86 -6.58 8.22 10.43
C VAL A 86 -6.01 8.10 11.84
N LEU A 87 -5.13 7.13 12.08
CA LEU A 87 -4.57 6.87 13.40
C LEU A 87 -3.76 8.06 13.94
N ALA A 88 -2.93 8.68 13.11
CA ALA A 88 -2.13 9.85 13.49
C ALA A 88 -3.00 11.04 13.92
N LYS A 89 -4.22 11.15 13.41
CA LYS A 89 -5.16 12.23 13.76
C LYS A 89 -6.03 11.92 14.98
N THR A 90 -6.36 10.65 15.21
CA THR A 90 -7.34 10.26 16.25
C THR A 90 -6.70 9.73 17.52
N MET A 91 -5.44 9.28 17.45
CA MET A 91 -4.72 8.70 18.59
C MET A 91 -3.57 9.58 19.10
N SER A 92 -3.47 10.83 18.65
CA SER A 92 -2.53 11.79 19.23
C SER A 92 -3.04 12.26 20.59
N SER A 93 -2.33 11.94 21.66
CA SER A 93 -2.46 12.64 22.95
C SER A 93 -1.73 13.99 22.83
N GLY A 94 -2.45 15.03 22.44
CA GLY A 94 -1.91 16.40 22.47
C GLY A 94 -1.46 16.83 23.86
#